data_AF-K7M5H6-F1
#
_entry.id   AF-K7M5H6-F1
#
_cell.length_a   1.000
_cell.length_b   1.000
_cell.length_c   1.000
_cell.angle_alpha   90.00
_cell.angle_beta   90.00
_cell.angle_gamma   90.00
#
_symmetry.space_group_name_H-M   'P 1'
#
loop_
_entity.id
_entity.type
_entity.pdbx_description
1 polymer ?
#
loop_
_entity_poly.entity_id
_entity_poly.type
_entity_poly.pdbx_seq_one_letter_code
_entity_poly.pdbx_strand_id
1 'polypeptide(L)'
;MALIPNSKTSALFHLLLFILGNVAYATVFTLENHCSYTVWPGTLSGNGAATIGDGGFPMAPGSSVQLTAPSGWSGRLWPRTGCNFDASGNGKCLTGYCAGGMRCTGGGVPPATLAEFTIGSGGKDFYDVSLVDGYNVGVGVRATGGTGDCKYAGCSEDLNPACPAELQVKDGGGAVVACKSACAAFNTAEFCCTGDHSSPQTCSPTRYSKIFKNACPAAYSYAYDDPSSICTCSGSDYVITFCPSH
;
A
#
# COMPACT_ATOMS: atom_id res chain seq x y z
N MET A 1 1.86 57.41 65.88
CA MET A 1 2.02 57.82 64.48
C MET A 1 2.93 56.78 63.83
N ALA A 2 2.33 55.74 63.24
CA ALA A 2 3.06 54.63 62.63
C ALA A 2 3.24 54.92 61.14
N LEU A 3 4.48 54.88 60.65
CA LEU A 3 4.81 54.99 59.23
C LEU A 3 4.92 53.58 58.64
N ILE A 4 4.12 53.31 57.61
CA ILE A 4 4.13 52.09 56.79
C ILE A 4 5.10 52.30 55.63
N PRO A 5 6.03 51.36 55.34
CA PRO A 5 6.59 51.22 54.00
C PRO A 5 5.89 50.06 53.28
N ASN A 6 5.17 50.43 52.23
CA ASN A 6 4.72 49.55 51.16
C ASN A 6 5.94 49.01 50.40
N SER A 7 6.07 47.69 50.28
CA SER A 7 6.88 47.09 49.23
C SER A 7 6.15 45.86 48.69
N LYS A 8 5.38 46.07 47.62
CA LYS A 8 4.84 45.00 46.79
C LYS A 8 5.97 44.53 45.88
N THR A 9 6.80 43.60 46.34
CA THR A 9 7.66 42.80 45.46
C THR A 9 6.76 41.81 44.71
N SER A 10 6.28 42.23 43.54
CA SER A 10 5.67 41.34 42.54
C SER A 10 6.79 40.46 41.96
N ALA A 11 6.94 39.26 42.49
CA ALA A 11 7.73 38.22 41.85
C ALA A 11 6.94 37.71 40.64
N LEU A 12 7.25 38.25 39.45
CA LEU A 12 6.81 37.67 38.18
C LEU A 12 7.38 36.25 38.10
N PHE A 13 6.53 35.26 38.38
CA PHE A 13 6.84 33.86 38.15
C PHE A 13 6.75 33.63 36.64
N HIS A 14 7.88 33.60 35.94
CA HIS A 14 7.95 33.18 34.54
C HIS A 14 7.63 31.68 34.47
N LEU A 15 6.36 31.36 34.23
CA LEU A 15 5.93 30.03 33.83
C LEU A 15 6.35 29.81 32.37
N LEU A 16 7.61 29.39 32.16
CA LEU A 16 8.01 28.76 30.91
C LEU A 16 7.34 27.38 30.86
N LEU A 17 6.14 27.36 30.29
CA LEU A 17 5.48 26.13 29.88
C LEU A 17 6.31 25.56 28.72
N PHE A 18 7.29 24.70 29.02
CA PHE A 18 7.85 23.82 28.01
C PHE A 18 6.72 22.88 27.60
N ILE A 19 6.02 23.23 26.52
CA ILE A 19 5.16 22.30 25.80
C ILE A 19 6.12 21.26 25.20
N LEU A 20 6.42 20.22 25.98
CA LEU A 20 6.88 18.95 25.45
C LEU A 20 5.70 18.36 24.68
N GLY A 21 5.45 18.91 23.49
CA GLY A 21 4.56 18.28 22.53
C GLY A 21 5.14 16.90 22.27
N ASN A 22 4.33 15.85 22.46
CA ASN A 22 4.68 14.53 21.94
C ASN A 22 4.93 14.72 20.45
N VAL A 23 6.18 14.60 20.00
CA VAL A 23 6.49 14.56 18.58
C VAL A 23 5.94 13.22 18.09
N ALA A 24 4.70 13.25 17.59
CA ALA A 24 4.13 12.11 16.91
C ALA A 24 4.89 11.94 15.60
N TYR A 25 5.84 10.99 15.58
CA TYR A 25 6.45 10.55 14.33
C TYR A 25 5.38 9.81 13.53
N ALA A 26 5.08 10.33 12.34
CA ALA A 26 4.22 9.69 11.39
C ALA A 26 5.06 9.25 10.20
N THR A 27 4.82 8.03 9.72
CA THR A 27 5.56 7.46 8.60
C THR A 27 5.14 8.17 7.32
N VAL A 28 6.11 8.61 6.53
CA VAL A 28 5.88 9.23 5.23
C VAL A 28 5.92 8.17 4.14
N PHE A 29 4.86 8.14 3.34
CA PHE A 29 4.78 7.38 2.10
C PHE A 29 4.94 8.34 0.92
N THR A 30 6.04 8.23 0.18
CA THR A 30 6.25 8.96 -1.06
C THR A 30 5.84 8.08 -2.23
N LEU A 31 4.71 8.39 -2.86
CA LEU A 31 4.21 7.69 -4.03
C LEU A 31 4.79 8.33 -5.29
N GLU A 32 5.31 7.52 -6.20
CA GLU A 32 5.90 7.95 -7.47
C GLU A 32 5.26 7.21 -8.63
N ASN A 33 4.76 7.95 -9.63
CA ASN A 33 4.26 7.33 -10.86
C ASN A 33 5.33 7.36 -11.95
N HIS A 34 6.03 6.25 -12.15
CA HIS A 34 6.99 6.09 -13.26
C HIS A 34 6.36 5.44 -14.50
N CYS A 35 5.05 5.14 -14.46
CA CYS A 35 4.34 4.68 -15.63
C CYS A 35 4.25 5.81 -16.68
N SER A 36 4.18 5.42 -17.95
CA SER A 36 3.94 6.37 -19.07
C SER A 36 2.49 6.87 -19.14
N TYR A 37 1.63 6.43 -18.22
CA TYR A 37 0.21 6.74 -18.15
C TYR A 37 -0.20 7.16 -16.74
N THR A 38 -1.35 7.84 -16.64
CA THR A 38 -1.94 8.21 -15.35
C THR A 38 -2.37 6.96 -14.59
N VAL A 39 -2.00 6.90 -13.31
CA VAL A 39 -2.56 5.94 -12.36
C VAL A 39 -3.42 6.68 -11.35
N TRP A 40 -4.41 5.99 -10.78
CA TRP A 40 -5.19 6.52 -9.67
C TRP A 40 -4.96 5.64 -8.46
N PRO A 41 -4.02 5.95 -7.55
CA PRO A 41 -3.86 5.14 -6.35
C PRO A 41 -5.18 5.07 -5.58
N GLY A 42 -5.53 3.87 -5.12
CA GLY A 42 -6.52 3.65 -4.07
C GLY A 42 -5.79 3.42 -2.75
N THR A 43 -6.37 3.88 -1.65
CA THR A 43 -5.86 3.64 -0.30
C THR A 43 -6.97 3.11 0.58
N LEU A 44 -6.65 2.16 1.46
CA LEU A 44 -7.59 1.62 2.42
C LEU A 44 -6.89 1.33 3.75
N SER A 45 -7.47 1.87 4.83
CA SER A 45 -7.12 1.50 6.19
C SER A 45 -7.85 0.20 6.57
N GLY A 46 -7.11 -0.85 6.90
CA GLY A 46 -7.65 -2.16 7.27
C GLY A 46 -8.06 -2.27 8.74
N ASN A 47 -7.48 -1.46 9.61
CA ASN A 47 -7.73 -1.48 11.06
C ASN A 47 -8.63 -0.33 11.57
N GLY A 48 -9.31 0.38 10.66
CA GLY A 48 -10.18 1.50 11.00
C GLY A 48 -9.44 2.78 11.44
N ALA A 49 -8.11 2.82 11.32
CA ALA A 49 -7.32 4.04 11.46
C ALA A 49 -7.62 5.04 10.34
N ALA A 50 -6.97 6.21 10.37
CA ALA A 50 -7.17 7.29 9.42
C ALA A 50 -7.08 6.84 7.95
N THR A 51 -7.99 7.34 7.12
CA THR A 51 -7.90 7.21 5.66
C THR A 51 -6.82 8.18 5.17
N ILE A 52 -5.76 7.64 4.58
CA ILE A 52 -4.65 8.44 4.02
C ILE A 52 -4.93 8.77 2.55
N GLY A 53 -4.51 9.93 2.07
CA GLY A 53 -4.71 10.29 0.66
C GLY A 53 -6.17 10.27 0.23
N ASP A 54 -7.10 10.52 1.16
CA ASP A 54 -8.51 10.71 0.85
C ASP A 54 -9.22 9.51 0.20
N GLY A 55 -8.61 8.31 0.28
CA GLY A 55 -9.08 7.08 -0.37
C GLY A 55 -8.63 6.94 -1.82
N GLY A 56 -8.14 8.01 -2.45
CA GLY A 56 -7.57 7.96 -3.79
C GLY A 56 -7.61 9.28 -4.56
N PHE A 57 -6.73 9.38 -5.55
CA PHE A 57 -6.48 10.59 -6.34
C PHE A 57 -5.81 10.24 -7.68
N PRO A 58 -5.84 11.11 -8.71
CA PRO A 58 -5.05 10.93 -9.92
C PRO A 58 -3.57 11.24 -9.71
N MET A 59 -2.69 10.49 -10.36
CA MET A 59 -1.25 10.74 -10.47
C MET A 59 -0.83 10.71 -11.93
N ALA A 60 -0.44 11.86 -12.48
CA ALA A 60 0.09 11.95 -13.84
C ALA A 60 1.45 11.23 -13.98
N PRO A 61 1.87 10.85 -15.20
CA PRO A 61 3.23 10.34 -15.44
C PRO A 61 4.30 11.25 -14.86
N GLY A 62 5.28 10.68 -14.15
CA GLY A 62 6.38 11.41 -13.51
C GLY A 62 6.01 12.19 -12.25
N SER A 63 4.74 12.15 -11.81
CA SER A 63 4.32 12.85 -10.59
C SER A 63 4.72 12.11 -9.32
N SER A 64 4.86 12.88 -8.23
CA SER A 64 5.13 12.38 -6.88
C SER A 64 4.18 13.02 -5.88
N VAL A 65 3.69 12.24 -4.91
CA VAL A 65 2.79 12.69 -3.83
C VAL A 65 3.24 12.08 -2.51
N GLN A 66 3.27 12.88 -1.45
CA GLN A 66 3.52 12.40 -0.10
C GLN A 66 2.22 12.22 0.66
N LEU A 67 2.08 11.06 1.31
CA LEU A 67 1.04 10.74 2.26
C LEU A 67 1.67 10.48 3.63
N THR A 68 0.90 10.70 4.69
CA THR A 68 1.36 10.47 6.06
C THR A 68 0.48 9.41 6.72
N ALA A 69 1.11 8.34 7.19
CA ALA A 69 0.45 7.28 7.95
C ALA A 69 0.75 7.45 9.45
N PRO A 70 -0.28 7.47 10.31
CA PRO A 70 -0.04 7.53 11.75
C PRO A 70 0.61 6.24 12.26
N SER A 71 1.27 6.33 13.42
CA SER A 71 1.76 5.15 14.13
C SER A 71 0.62 4.16 14.40
N GLY A 72 0.85 2.87 14.17
CA GLY A 72 -0.17 1.83 14.26
C GLY A 72 -1.06 1.70 13.02
N TRP A 73 -0.84 2.47 11.95
CA TRP A 73 -1.62 2.35 10.72
C TRP A 73 -1.38 0.99 10.06
N SER A 74 -2.47 0.29 9.68
CA SER A 74 -2.38 -0.95 8.92
C SER A 74 -3.36 -0.87 7.77
N GLY A 75 -2.88 -1.13 6.56
CA GLY A 75 -3.66 -0.90 5.35
C GLY A 75 -2.90 -1.23 4.09
N ARG A 76 -3.51 -0.85 2.96
CA ARG A 76 -3.00 -1.17 1.62
C ARG A 76 -3.19 -0.02 0.65
N LEU A 77 -2.30 0.02 -0.34
CA LEU A 77 -2.33 0.93 -1.48
C LEU A 77 -2.27 0.10 -2.77
N TRP A 78 -2.94 0.56 -3.82
CA TRP A 78 -2.88 -0.11 -5.12
C TRP A 78 -3.10 0.87 -6.28
N PRO A 79 -2.48 0.65 -7.45
CA PRO A 79 -2.74 1.45 -8.63
C PRO A 79 -4.04 1.03 -9.32
N ARG A 80 -4.81 2.02 -9.79
CA ARG A 80 -5.95 1.82 -10.69
C ARG A 80 -5.62 2.42 -12.06
N THR A 81 -6.10 1.80 -13.13
CA THR A 81 -5.82 2.22 -14.52
C THR A 81 -7.09 2.33 -15.35
N GLY A 82 -7.03 3.11 -16.43
CA GLY A 82 -8.16 3.30 -17.35
C GLY A 82 -9.39 3.88 -16.65
N CYS A 83 -9.19 4.80 -15.70
CA CYS A 83 -10.27 5.39 -14.93
C CYS A 83 -10.97 6.52 -15.70
N ASN A 84 -12.29 6.56 -15.60
CA ASN A 84 -13.11 7.65 -16.08
C ASN A 84 -14.05 8.09 -14.96
N PHE A 85 -13.77 9.25 -14.36
CA PHE A 85 -14.54 9.83 -13.26
C PHE A 85 -15.13 11.17 -13.68
N ASP A 86 -16.37 11.42 -13.28
CA ASP A 86 -16.99 12.74 -13.39
C ASP A 86 -16.40 13.72 -12.35
N ALA A 87 -16.84 14.98 -12.39
CA ALA A 87 -16.39 16.02 -11.47
C ALA A 87 -16.74 15.74 -9.99
N SER A 88 -17.70 14.84 -9.74
CA SER A 88 -18.09 14.39 -8.40
C SER A 88 -17.32 13.14 -7.95
N GLY A 89 -16.41 12.63 -8.78
CA GLY A 89 -15.63 11.42 -8.50
C GLY A 89 -16.37 10.11 -8.78
N ASN A 90 -17.56 10.15 -9.41
CA ASN A 90 -18.29 8.93 -9.78
C ASN A 90 -17.77 8.38 -11.10
N GLY A 91 -17.62 7.07 -11.17
CA GLY A 91 -17.07 6.42 -12.35
C GLY A 91 -16.44 5.08 -12.03
N LYS A 92 -15.70 4.53 -12.98
CA LYS A 92 -15.04 3.23 -12.85
C LYS A 92 -13.63 3.27 -13.43
N CYS A 93 -12.85 2.27 -13.05
CA CYS A 93 -11.54 1.98 -13.61
C CYS A 93 -11.58 0.62 -14.30
N LEU A 94 -10.71 0.45 -15.30
CA LEU A 94 -10.56 -0.82 -15.99
C LEU A 94 -9.95 -1.89 -15.08
N THR A 95 -8.98 -1.50 -14.23
CA THR A 95 -8.34 -2.40 -13.26
C THR A 95 -8.28 -1.73 -11.87
N GLY A 96 -8.36 -2.54 -10.81
CA GLY A 96 -8.28 -2.08 -9.42
C GLY A 96 -9.43 -1.22 -8.92
N TYR A 97 -10.56 -1.14 -9.64
CA TYR A 97 -11.73 -0.35 -9.22
C TYR A 97 -12.15 -0.66 -7.78
N CYS A 98 -12.65 0.33 -7.06
CA CYS A 98 -13.08 0.19 -5.66
C CYS A 98 -14.45 0.83 -5.46
N ALA A 99 -15.17 0.37 -4.43
CA ALA A 99 -16.34 1.11 -3.95
C ALA A 99 -15.93 2.55 -3.57
N GLY A 100 -16.79 3.54 -3.84
CA GLY A 100 -16.52 4.95 -3.59
C GLY A 100 -15.98 5.75 -4.80
N GLY A 101 -15.72 5.09 -5.95
CA GLY A 101 -15.29 5.79 -7.16
C GLY A 101 -13.86 6.31 -7.03
N MET A 102 -13.63 7.60 -7.24
CA MET A 102 -12.29 8.20 -7.11
C MET A 102 -11.70 8.01 -5.71
N ARG A 103 -12.54 8.09 -4.67
CA ARG A 103 -12.16 8.03 -3.25
C ARG A 103 -12.60 6.69 -2.68
N CYS A 104 -11.68 5.74 -2.58
CA CYS A 104 -12.02 4.36 -2.21
C CYS A 104 -12.57 4.27 -0.77
N THR A 105 -13.65 3.52 -0.61
CA THR A 105 -14.24 3.12 0.67
C THR A 105 -14.16 1.61 0.91
N GLY A 106 -13.64 0.86 -0.07
CA GLY A 106 -13.40 -0.57 0.01
C GLY A 106 -12.14 -0.97 -0.75
N GLY A 107 -11.78 -2.25 -0.69
CA GLY A 107 -10.63 -2.78 -1.41
C GLY A 107 -10.78 -2.68 -2.94
N GLY A 108 -9.64 -2.70 -3.63
CA GLY A 108 -9.60 -2.86 -5.07
C GLY A 108 -10.20 -4.20 -5.48
N VAL A 109 -11.00 -4.21 -6.55
CA VAL A 109 -11.54 -5.42 -7.17
C VAL A 109 -10.39 -6.10 -7.93
N PRO A 110 -10.06 -7.37 -7.63
CA PRO A 110 -9.04 -8.12 -8.35
C PRO A 110 -9.32 -8.19 -9.86
N PRO A 111 -8.29 -8.14 -10.73
CA PRO A 111 -6.87 -8.12 -10.38
C PRO A 111 -6.32 -6.75 -9.95
N ALA A 112 -5.54 -6.73 -8.87
CA ALA A 112 -4.81 -5.55 -8.41
C ALA A 112 -3.54 -5.95 -7.65
N THR A 113 -2.40 -5.38 -8.04
CA THR A 113 -1.16 -5.45 -7.25
C THR A 113 -1.30 -4.58 -6.01
N LEU A 114 -1.00 -5.13 -4.84
CA LEU A 114 -1.13 -4.43 -3.57
C LEU A 114 0.25 -4.09 -2.99
N ALA A 115 0.39 -2.91 -2.40
CA ALA A 115 1.43 -2.62 -1.41
C ALA A 115 0.76 -2.60 -0.04
N GLU A 116 1.17 -3.50 0.85
CA GLU A 116 0.55 -3.73 2.15
C GLU A 116 1.51 -3.30 3.26
N PHE A 117 0.97 -2.67 4.30
CA PHE A 117 1.77 -2.17 5.42
C PHE A 117 1.06 -2.38 6.75
N THR A 118 1.86 -2.60 7.79
CA THR A 118 1.50 -2.44 9.19
C THR A 118 2.62 -1.65 9.87
N ILE A 119 2.32 -0.39 10.19
CA ILE A 119 3.23 0.55 10.84
C ILE A 119 3.22 0.30 12.34
N GLY A 120 4.40 0.12 12.92
CA GLY A 120 4.59 -0.17 14.32
C GLY A 120 4.17 0.97 15.25
N SER A 121 3.65 0.61 16.42
CA SER A 121 3.39 1.53 17.53
C SER A 121 4.59 1.62 18.47
N GLY A 122 5.74 2.06 17.93
CA GLY A 122 7.05 1.97 18.61
C GLY A 122 7.76 0.63 18.43
N GLY A 123 7.27 -0.20 17.51
CA GLY A 123 7.86 -1.48 17.10
C GLY A 123 8.38 -1.47 15.65
N LYS A 124 8.60 -2.66 15.10
CA LYS A 124 8.92 -2.84 13.67
C LYS A 124 7.68 -2.60 12.82
N ASP A 125 7.91 -2.01 11.65
CA ASP A 125 6.97 -1.99 10.55
C ASP A 125 7.06 -3.31 9.78
N PHE A 126 5.94 -3.75 9.23
CA PHE A 126 5.83 -4.87 8.31
C PHE A 126 5.28 -4.36 7.00
N TYR A 127 5.86 -4.79 5.89
CA TYR A 127 5.40 -4.40 4.56
C TYR A 127 5.74 -5.43 3.51
N ASP A 128 4.96 -5.42 2.44
CA ASP A 128 5.16 -6.28 1.30
C ASP A 128 4.48 -5.72 0.04
N VAL A 129 4.82 -6.33 -1.10
CA VAL A 129 4.02 -6.21 -2.32
C VAL A 129 3.40 -7.57 -2.58
N SER A 130 2.11 -7.58 -2.87
CA SER A 130 1.29 -8.79 -2.94
C SER A 130 0.55 -8.90 -4.27
N LEU A 131 0.66 -10.09 -4.85
CA LEU A 131 -0.01 -10.53 -6.07
C LEU A 131 -1.06 -11.61 -5.79
N VAL A 132 -1.43 -11.79 -4.52
CA VAL A 132 -2.51 -12.69 -4.08
C VAL A 132 -3.83 -12.32 -4.78
N ASP A 133 -4.07 -11.02 -4.91
CA ASP A 133 -5.20 -10.44 -5.63
C ASP A 133 -4.90 -10.21 -7.13
N GLY A 134 -3.85 -10.81 -7.67
CA GLY A 134 -3.43 -10.69 -9.07
C GLY A 134 -2.49 -9.53 -9.34
N TYR A 135 -2.26 -9.24 -10.62
CA TYR A 135 -1.36 -8.21 -11.10
C TYR A 135 -2.07 -7.27 -12.05
N ASN A 136 -1.79 -5.98 -11.98
CA ASN A 136 -2.20 -5.01 -13.02
C ASN A 136 -1.07 -4.06 -13.41
N VAL A 137 -0.36 -3.50 -12.43
CA VAL A 137 0.76 -2.56 -12.62
C VAL A 137 1.89 -2.96 -11.69
N GLY A 138 3.14 -2.88 -12.16
CA GLY A 138 4.31 -3.10 -11.32
C GLY A 138 4.33 -2.12 -10.14
N VAL A 139 4.54 -2.64 -8.93
CA VAL A 139 4.66 -1.86 -7.70
C VAL A 139 5.95 -2.25 -7.00
N GLY A 140 6.70 -1.25 -6.56
CA GLY A 140 7.89 -1.40 -5.73
C GLY A 140 7.77 -0.61 -4.44
N VAL A 141 8.27 -1.17 -3.35
CA VAL A 141 8.37 -0.54 -2.04
C VAL A 141 9.81 -0.57 -1.58
N ARG A 142 10.36 0.61 -1.30
CA ARG A 142 11.70 0.78 -0.75
C ARG A 142 11.65 1.62 0.51
N ALA A 143 12.16 1.07 1.61
CA ALA A 143 12.37 1.83 2.83
C ALA A 143 13.44 2.93 2.61
N THR A 144 13.22 4.11 3.17
CA THR A 144 14.18 5.21 3.24
C THR A 144 14.55 5.49 4.68
N GLY A 145 15.84 5.30 5.00
CA GLY A 145 16.29 5.29 6.38
C GLY A 145 15.89 4.01 7.11
N GLY A 146 15.74 4.11 8.43
CA GLY A 146 15.41 3.00 9.32
C GLY A 146 16.54 2.01 9.56
N THR A 147 16.26 1.00 10.39
CA THR A 147 17.19 -0.08 10.74
C THR A 147 16.50 -1.45 10.73
N GLY A 148 17.28 -2.52 10.56
CA GLY A 148 16.77 -3.88 10.40
C GLY A 148 16.97 -4.40 8.97
N ASP A 149 16.07 -5.27 8.51
CA ASP A 149 16.19 -5.90 7.18
C ASP A 149 15.98 -4.88 6.05
N CYS A 150 14.92 -4.07 6.15
CA CYS A 150 14.62 -2.94 5.26
C CYS A 150 14.78 -3.25 3.76
N LYS A 151 14.41 -4.48 3.37
CA LYS A 151 14.59 -5.00 2.01
C LYS A 151 13.60 -4.39 1.03
N TYR A 152 13.95 -4.38 -0.25
CA TYR A 152 13.01 -4.06 -1.30
C TYR A 152 11.92 -5.13 -1.39
N ALA A 153 10.66 -4.71 -1.48
CA ALA A 153 9.53 -5.56 -1.82
C ALA A 153 8.93 -5.07 -3.14
N GLY A 154 8.59 -5.97 -4.07
CA GLY A 154 8.00 -5.50 -5.32
C GLY A 154 8.04 -6.44 -6.51
N CYS A 155 7.48 -5.93 -7.59
CA CYS A 155 7.59 -6.48 -8.93
C CYS A 155 7.96 -5.38 -9.92
N SER A 156 9.17 -5.49 -10.50
CA SER A 156 9.69 -4.56 -11.51
C SER A 156 9.37 -4.98 -12.95
N GLU A 157 9.02 -6.26 -13.16
CA GLU A 157 8.66 -6.76 -14.48
C GLU A 157 7.20 -6.46 -14.82
N ASP A 158 6.91 -6.22 -16.11
CA ASP A 158 5.53 -6.23 -16.61
C ASP A 158 5.07 -7.68 -16.80
N LEU A 159 4.18 -8.12 -15.93
CA LEU A 159 3.62 -9.48 -15.93
C LEU A 159 2.52 -9.66 -16.99
N ASN A 160 1.91 -8.59 -17.49
CA ASN A 160 0.76 -8.67 -18.38
C ASN A 160 1.07 -9.42 -19.70
N PRO A 161 2.21 -9.22 -20.38
CA PRO A 161 2.56 -9.96 -21.60
C PRO A 161 2.74 -11.46 -21.38
N ALA A 162 3.15 -11.88 -20.19
CA ALA A 162 3.38 -13.28 -19.83
C ALA A 162 2.16 -13.94 -19.16
N CYS A 163 1.06 -13.21 -18.97
CA CYS A 163 -0.12 -13.71 -18.29
C CYS A 163 -0.76 -14.89 -19.05
N PRO A 164 -0.97 -16.06 -18.40
CA PRO A 164 -1.67 -17.19 -19.01
C PRO A 164 -3.06 -16.79 -19.52
N ALA A 165 -3.48 -17.36 -20.66
CA ALA A 165 -4.72 -16.97 -21.35
C ALA A 165 -5.95 -17.03 -20.46
N GLU A 166 -6.05 -18.04 -19.59
CA GLU A 166 -7.13 -18.26 -18.64
C GLU A 166 -7.16 -17.25 -17.47
N LEU A 167 -6.10 -16.46 -17.30
CA LEU A 167 -5.96 -15.42 -16.26
C LEU A 167 -6.03 -13.99 -16.82
N GLN A 168 -6.00 -13.82 -18.15
CA GLN A 168 -5.93 -12.50 -18.79
C GLN A 168 -7.20 -11.67 -18.56
N VAL A 169 -7.01 -10.40 -18.23
CA VAL A 169 -8.02 -9.35 -18.37
C VAL A 169 -7.60 -8.47 -19.56
N LYS A 170 -8.52 -8.27 -20.51
CA LYS A 170 -8.27 -7.49 -21.72
C LYS A 170 -9.09 -6.23 -21.77
N ASP A 171 -8.53 -5.18 -22.37
CA ASP A 171 -9.26 -3.97 -22.71
C ASP A 171 -10.12 -4.13 -23.97
N GLY A 172 -10.82 -3.06 -24.37
CA GLY A 172 -11.64 -3.05 -25.58
C GLY A 172 -10.85 -3.19 -26.89
N GLY A 173 -9.54 -2.96 -26.87
CA GLY A 173 -8.62 -3.18 -28.00
C GLY A 173 -8.02 -4.58 -28.04
N GLY A 174 -8.25 -5.40 -27.01
CA GLY A 174 -7.72 -6.75 -26.89
C GLY A 174 -6.34 -6.85 -26.22
N ALA A 175 -5.77 -5.72 -25.75
CA ALA A 175 -4.53 -5.73 -25.01
C ALA A 175 -4.74 -6.29 -23.60
N VAL A 176 -3.82 -7.11 -23.10
CA VAL A 176 -3.85 -7.62 -21.72
C VAL A 176 -3.45 -6.48 -20.79
N VAL A 177 -4.36 -6.08 -19.90
CA VAL A 177 -4.19 -4.93 -18.98
C VAL A 177 -4.06 -5.35 -17.52
N ALA A 178 -4.34 -6.62 -17.22
CA ALA A 178 -4.11 -7.21 -15.91
C ALA A 178 -4.11 -8.74 -16.00
N CYS A 179 -3.57 -9.38 -14.97
CA CYS A 179 -3.52 -10.82 -14.80
C CYS A 179 -4.18 -11.23 -13.49
N LYS A 180 -5.26 -12.02 -13.55
CA LYS A 180 -5.90 -12.59 -12.36
C LYS A 180 -4.95 -13.54 -11.63
N SER A 181 -5.00 -13.55 -10.31
CA SER A 181 -4.49 -14.71 -9.57
C SER A 181 -5.38 -15.93 -9.83
N ALA A 182 -4.89 -17.12 -9.53
CA ALA A 182 -5.68 -18.33 -9.65
C ALA A 182 -6.93 -18.33 -8.74
N CYS A 183 -6.83 -17.73 -7.54
CA CYS A 183 -7.98 -17.57 -6.66
C CYS A 183 -9.05 -16.70 -7.34
N ALA A 184 -8.67 -15.53 -7.87
CA ALA A 184 -9.59 -14.63 -8.56
C ALA A 184 -10.20 -15.23 -9.85
N ALA A 185 -9.51 -16.17 -10.50
CA ALA A 185 -9.98 -16.82 -11.72
C ALA A 185 -10.90 -18.02 -11.46
N PHE A 186 -10.57 -18.86 -10.47
CA PHE A 186 -11.22 -20.17 -10.30
C PHE A 186 -12.00 -20.32 -9.00
N ASN A 187 -11.72 -19.49 -7.99
CA ASN A 187 -12.41 -19.49 -6.70
C ASN A 187 -12.49 -20.88 -6.04
N THR A 188 -11.40 -21.65 -6.09
CA THR A 188 -11.30 -22.97 -5.45
C THR A 188 -10.53 -22.88 -4.14
N ALA A 189 -10.82 -23.79 -3.21
CA ALA A 189 -10.17 -23.86 -1.91
C ALA A 189 -8.63 -23.95 -2.02
N GLU A 190 -8.13 -24.74 -2.99
CA GLU A 190 -6.70 -24.88 -3.28
C GLU A 190 -6.03 -23.55 -3.65
N PHE A 191 -6.66 -22.75 -4.53
CA PHE A 191 -6.04 -21.49 -4.98
C PHE A 191 -6.25 -20.33 -4.02
N CYS A 192 -7.34 -20.36 -3.24
CA CYS A 192 -7.68 -19.31 -2.29
C CYS A 192 -7.19 -19.61 -0.86
N CYS A 193 -6.57 -20.77 -0.63
CA CYS A 193 -6.13 -21.23 0.68
C CYS A 193 -7.25 -21.17 1.75
N THR A 194 -8.42 -21.74 1.42
CA THR A 194 -9.58 -21.79 2.32
C THR A 194 -10.00 -23.23 2.60
N GLY A 195 -10.90 -23.43 3.58
CA GLY A 195 -11.37 -24.76 3.95
C GLY A 195 -10.21 -25.67 4.36
N ASP A 196 -10.10 -26.86 3.75
CA ASP A 196 -9.03 -27.82 4.04
C ASP A 196 -7.62 -27.29 3.67
N HIS A 197 -7.54 -26.19 2.91
CA HIS A 197 -6.30 -25.51 2.52
C HIS A 197 -6.02 -24.24 3.36
N SER A 198 -6.68 -24.04 4.50
CA SER A 198 -6.54 -22.81 5.32
C SER A 198 -5.29 -22.77 6.21
N SER A 199 -4.21 -23.45 5.83
CA SER A 199 -2.95 -23.40 6.56
C SER A 199 -1.76 -23.45 5.61
N PRO A 200 -0.58 -22.93 5.99
CA PRO A 200 0.63 -23.05 5.18
C PRO A 200 1.00 -24.51 4.85
N GLN A 201 0.66 -25.45 5.74
CA GLN A 201 0.92 -26.88 5.56
C GLN A 201 0.00 -27.52 4.52
N THR A 202 -1.20 -26.95 4.31
CA THR A 202 -2.22 -27.53 3.42
C THR A 202 -2.44 -26.72 2.14
N CYS A 203 -1.95 -25.49 2.04
CA CYS A 203 -1.92 -24.71 0.80
C CYS A 203 -0.49 -24.63 0.23
N SER A 204 -0.19 -25.49 -0.74
CA SER A 204 1.13 -25.51 -1.40
C SER A 204 1.17 -24.57 -2.62
N PRO A 205 2.36 -24.08 -3.02
CA PRO A 205 2.51 -23.31 -4.26
C PRO A 205 2.01 -24.10 -5.49
N THR A 206 1.22 -23.44 -6.34
CA THR A 206 0.63 -24.05 -7.54
C THR A 206 1.39 -23.66 -8.79
N ARG A 207 1.02 -24.24 -9.94
CA ARG A 207 1.60 -23.81 -11.23
C ARG A 207 1.38 -22.32 -11.50
N TYR A 208 0.28 -21.75 -11.00
CA TYR A 208 -0.05 -20.35 -11.22
C TYR A 208 0.76 -19.45 -10.28
N SER A 209 0.79 -19.71 -8.97
CA SER A 209 1.56 -18.85 -8.05
C SER A 209 3.05 -18.84 -8.40
N LYS A 210 3.60 -19.97 -8.88
CA LYS A 210 4.98 -20.04 -9.39
C LYS A 210 5.25 -19.10 -10.58
N ILE A 211 4.28 -18.83 -11.45
CA ILE A 211 4.45 -17.85 -12.55
C ILE A 211 4.67 -16.45 -11.98
N PHE A 212 3.84 -16.06 -11.02
CA PHE A 212 3.94 -14.76 -10.35
C PHE A 212 5.25 -14.67 -9.55
N LYS A 213 5.61 -15.73 -8.81
CA LYS A 213 6.84 -15.75 -8.01
C LYS A 213 8.11 -15.69 -8.86
N ASN A 214 8.13 -16.37 -10.00
CA ASN A 214 9.29 -16.35 -10.90
C ASN A 214 9.51 -14.97 -11.52
N ALA A 215 8.44 -14.25 -11.85
CA ALA A 215 8.55 -12.89 -12.37
C ALA A 215 8.85 -11.86 -11.28
N CYS A 216 8.29 -12.06 -10.08
CA CYS A 216 8.35 -11.12 -8.98
C CYS A 216 8.80 -11.84 -7.68
N PRO A 217 10.09 -12.24 -7.57
CA PRO A 217 10.55 -13.03 -6.43
C PRO A 217 10.44 -12.28 -5.09
N ALA A 218 10.49 -10.94 -5.12
CA ALA A 218 10.35 -10.06 -3.97
C ALA A 218 8.89 -9.68 -3.64
N ALA A 219 7.90 -10.39 -4.19
CA ALA A 219 6.48 -10.20 -3.91
C ALA A 219 5.82 -11.50 -3.41
N TYR A 220 4.72 -11.37 -2.66
CA TYR A 220 3.82 -12.47 -2.36
C TYR A 220 3.11 -12.94 -3.62
N SER A 221 3.19 -14.23 -3.92
CA SER A 221 2.53 -14.84 -5.08
C SER A 221 1.24 -15.60 -4.76
N TYR A 222 1.02 -15.94 -3.48
CA TYR A 222 -0.20 -16.55 -2.94
C TYR A 222 -0.27 -16.36 -1.41
N ALA A 223 -1.40 -16.71 -0.78
CA ALA A 223 -1.71 -16.33 0.60
C ALA A 223 -0.72 -16.83 1.67
N TYR A 224 -0.07 -17.97 1.44
CA TYR A 224 0.93 -18.54 2.36
C TYR A 224 2.32 -18.64 1.72
N ASP A 225 2.64 -17.70 0.81
CA ASP A 225 3.99 -17.60 0.26
C ASP A 225 5.03 -17.42 1.37
N ASP A 226 6.27 -17.76 1.04
CA ASP A 226 7.31 -17.95 2.03
C ASP A 226 7.62 -16.66 2.82
N PRO A 227 8.17 -16.77 4.05
CA PRO A 227 8.45 -15.63 4.92
C PRO A 227 9.44 -14.59 4.37
N SER A 228 10.16 -14.86 3.27
CA SER A 228 11.00 -13.86 2.61
C SER A 228 10.20 -12.77 1.89
N SER A 229 8.90 -13.00 1.69
CA SER A 229 8.00 -12.07 1.00
C SER A 229 7.49 -10.95 1.91
N ILE A 230 7.58 -11.11 3.24
CA ILE A 230 7.28 -10.05 4.22
C ILE A 230 8.57 -9.38 4.67
N CYS A 231 8.64 -8.07 4.49
CA CYS A 231 9.77 -7.25 4.89
C CYS A 231 9.51 -6.60 6.25
N THR A 232 10.58 -6.39 7.02
CA THR A 232 10.51 -5.62 8.28
C THR A 232 11.50 -4.47 8.27
N CYS A 233 11.13 -3.34 8.86
CA CYS A 233 12.03 -2.20 9.06
C CYS A 233 11.58 -1.39 10.28
N SER A 234 12.51 -0.73 10.97
CA SER A 234 12.19 0.12 12.13
C SER A 234 12.55 1.56 11.86
N GLY A 235 11.60 2.49 12.05
CA GLY A 235 11.85 3.93 11.97
C GLY A 235 12.19 4.40 10.55
N SER A 236 11.54 3.83 9.55
CA SER A 236 11.71 4.19 8.14
C SER A 236 10.51 4.96 7.60
N ASP A 237 10.79 5.79 6.59
CA ASP A 237 9.79 6.23 5.61
C ASP A 237 9.83 5.29 4.40
N TYR A 238 8.89 5.43 3.46
CA TYR A 238 8.81 4.52 2.31
C TYR A 238 8.58 5.26 1.01
N VAL A 239 9.26 4.80 -0.05
CA VAL A 239 8.98 5.16 -1.43
C VAL A 239 8.20 4.01 -2.07
N ILE A 240 7.02 4.32 -2.61
CA ILE A 240 6.14 3.41 -3.33
C ILE A 240 6.13 3.84 -4.79
N THR A 241 6.72 3.02 -5.66
CA THR A 241 6.88 3.36 -7.08
C THR A 241 5.95 2.50 -7.93
N PHE A 242 5.14 3.14 -8.76
CA PHE A 242 4.37 2.48 -9.83
C PHE A 242 5.22 2.41 -11.10
N CYS A 243 5.26 1.24 -11.74
CA CYS A 243 6.16 0.90 -12.84
C CYS A 243 7.66 1.11 -12.49
N PRO A 244 8.19 0.48 -11.42
CA PRO A 244 9.59 0.61 -11.07
C PRO A 244 10.50 -0.01 -12.14
N SER A 245 11.67 0.60 -12.36
CA SER A 245 12.69 0.13 -13.30
C SER A 245 14.01 -0.04 -12.56
N HIS A 246 14.41 -1.28 -12.27
CA HIS A 246 15.65 -1.60 -11.56
C HIS A 246 16.33 -2.79 -12.22
#